data_AF-A0A6L7QP18-F1
#
_entry.id   AF-A0A6L7QP18-F1
#
_cell.length_a   1.000
_cell.length_b   1.000
_cell.length_c   1.000
_cell.angle_alpha   90.00
_cell.angle_beta   90.00
_cell.angle_gamma   90.00
#
_symmetry.space_group_name_H-M   'P 1'
#
loop_
_entity.id
_entity.type
_entity.pdbx_description
1 polymer ?
#
loop_
_entity_poly.entity_id
_entity_poly.type
_entity_poly.pdbx_seq_one_letter_code
_entity_poly.pdbx_strand_id
1 'polypeptide(L)'
;MPAAEFTFEQYEVVIGSGERQTVLTGFLLDGAIADLAVVSIDENGDRRLRIYAFGDGTWVLVLDATLRPEVLFVDVANIGGRDRLIEYEPGPLNWFDPESATEHALVAATSNFNPPRRGEIPHVDVTWDVNGDERDDLVVPDVDGFWVCVQLSDGAFADPVKIGHSTDMSRIYGADGYRYNPWSQSRVHEMDYNRDGRRDLVFWKEDHFEVHIQDTRGLFATVGKTFTTKVAFDSDNLSSLAT
;
A
#
# COMPACT_ATOMS: atom_id res chain seq x y z
N MET A 1 -23.81 35.22 5.16
CA MET A 1 -24.38 33.89 5.43
C MET A 1 -23.42 33.20 6.39
N PRO A 2 -23.82 32.79 7.60
CA PRO A 2 -22.96 31.93 8.41
C PRO A 2 -22.77 30.59 7.68
N ALA A 3 -21.59 29.98 7.80
CA ALA A 3 -21.37 28.62 7.32
C ALA A 3 -22.32 27.68 8.07
N ALA A 4 -22.93 26.72 7.35
CA ALA A 4 -23.76 25.69 7.97
C ALA A 4 -22.92 24.93 9.01
N GLU A 5 -23.49 24.74 10.20
CA GLU A 5 -22.84 24.03 11.29
C GLU A 5 -22.65 22.57 10.87
N PHE A 6 -21.40 22.11 10.83
CA PHE A 6 -21.06 20.76 10.40
C PHE A 6 -21.33 19.80 11.57
N THR A 7 -22.45 19.09 11.53
CA THR A 7 -22.83 18.11 12.55
C THR A 7 -22.35 16.73 12.13
N PHE A 8 -21.65 16.02 13.02
CA PHE A 8 -21.22 14.64 12.84
C PHE A 8 -21.99 13.72 13.78
N GLU A 9 -22.35 12.54 13.29
CA GLU A 9 -22.77 11.43 14.13
C GLU A 9 -21.52 10.73 14.67
N GLN A 10 -21.53 10.42 15.96
CA GLN A 10 -20.40 9.78 16.63
C GLN A 10 -20.81 8.39 17.09
N TYR A 11 -19.95 7.41 16.79
CA TYR A 11 -20.10 6.03 17.22
C TYR A 11 -18.89 5.59 18.03
N GLU A 12 -19.10 4.79 19.06
CA GLU A 12 -18.04 4.13 19.82
C GLU A 12 -18.08 2.64 19.50
N VAL A 13 -16.95 2.09 19.07
CA VAL A 13 -16.82 0.68 18.67
C VAL A 13 -15.79 0.01 19.57
N VAL A 14 -16.20 -1.05 20.25
CA VAL A 14 -15.30 -1.85 21.08
C VAL A 14 -14.65 -2.92 20.20
N ILE A 15 -13.37 -2.72 19.86
CA ILE A 15 -12.63 -3.53 18.89
C ILE A 15 -11.81 -4.68 19.50
N GLY A 16 -12.04 -4.97 20.78
CA GLY A 16 -11.34 -6.01 21.54
C GLY A 16 -9.99 -5.55 22.12
N SER A 17 -9.26 -6.48 22.73
CA SER A 17 -7.94 -6.24 23.32
C SER A 17 -6.81 -6.70 22.42
N GLY A 18 -5.73 -5.93 22.38
CA GLY A 18 -4.46 -6.27 21.73
C GLY A 18 -3.41 -5.24 22.17
N GLU A 19 -2.13 -5.62 22.22
CA GLU A 19 -1.06 -4.67 22.56
C GLU A 19 -1.01 -3.52 21.55
N ARG A 20 -1.22 -3.84 20.27
CA ARG A 20 -1.41 -2.89 19.18
C ARG A 20 -2.42 -3.41 18.16
N GLN A 21 -3.14 -2.46 17.57
CA GLN A 21 -4.19 -2.71 16.61
C GLN A 21 -3.98 -1.77 15.41
N THR A 22 -4.16 -2.33 14.23
CA THR A 22 -4.19 -1.59 12.97
C THR A 22 -5.63 -1.59 12.50
N VAL A 23 -6.16 -0.40 12.20
CA VAL A 23 -7.53 -0.23 11.74
C VAL A 23 -7.49 0.31 10.32
N LEU A 24 -8.11 -0.41 9.40
CA LEU A 24 -8.28 -0.02 8.00
C LEU A 24 -9.76 0.13 7.69
N THR A 25 -10.06 0.90 6.66
CA THR A 25 -11.42 1.05 6.12
C THR A 25 -11.44 0.61 4.67
N GLY A 26 -12.50 -0.09 4.25
CA GLY A 26 -12.73 -0.47 2.86
C GLY A 26 -14.11 -1.08 2.68
N PHE A 27 -14.61 -1.12 1.44
CA PHE A 27 -15.87 -1.78 1.10
C PHE A 27 -15.66 -3.30 0.93
N LEU A 28 -15.22 -3.97 1.99
CA LEU A 28 -14.83 -5.39 1.98
C LEU A 28 -16.03 -6.34 1.87
N LEU A 29 -17.20 -5.90 2.32
CA LEU A 29 -18.46 -6.66 2.35
C LEU A 29 -19.53 -6.09 1.41
N ASP A 30 -19.14 -5.24 0.45
CA ASP A 30 -20.04 -4.53 -0.49
C ASP A 30 -21.17 -3.72 0.20
N GLY A 31 -20.91 -3.22 1.42
CA GLY A 31 -21.84 -2.38 2.17
C GLY A 31 -22.01 -0.97 1.59
N ALA A 32 -23.02 -0.24 2.07
CA ALA A 32 -23.20 1.18 1.73
C ALA A 32 -22.22 2.11 2.46
N ILE A 33 -21.64 1.64 3.57
CA ILE A 33 -20.63 2.31 4.39
C ILE A 33 -19.44 1.37 4.44
N ALA A 34 -18.23 1.92 4.33
CA ALA A 34 -17.00 1.14 4.41
C ALA A 34 -16.91 0.41 5.76
N ASP A 35 -16.45 -0.83 5.71
CA ASP A 35 -16.23 -1.67 6.88
C ASP A 35 -15.00 -1.21 7.67
N LEU A 36 -14.95 -1.55 8.96
CA LEU A 36 -13.73 -1.41 9.78
C LEU A 36 -13.04 -2.77 9.85
N ALA A 37 -11.86 -2.90 9.26
CA ALA A 37 -10.98 -4.04 9.41
C ALA A 37 -9.98 -3.76 10.53
N VAL A 38 -10.05 -4.54 11.61
CA VAL A 38 -9.16 -4.43 12.77
C VAL A 38 -8.24 -5.63 12.78
N VAL A 39 -6.95 -5.37 12.58
CA VAL A 39 -5.89 -6.36 12.60
C VAL A 39 -5.10 -6.22 13.89
N SER A 40 -4.82 -7.33 14.56
CA SER A 40 -4.13 -7.33 15.86
C SER A 40 -3.32 -8.59 16.08
N ILE A 41 -2.41 -8.55 17.05
CA ILE A 41 -1.75 -9.74 17.59
C ILE A 41 -2.28 -9.92 19.01
N ASP A 42 -2.82 -11.09 19.30
CA ASP A 42 -3.38 -11.40 20.63
C ASP A 42 -2.29 -11.83 21.63
N GLU A 43 -2.71 -12.13 22.87
CA GLU A 43 -1.80 -12.52 23.96
C GLU A 43 -1.06 -13.85 23.70
N ASN A 44 -1.59 -14.69 22.80
CA ASN A 44 -0.96 -15.95 22.40
C ASN A 44 0.01 -15.75 21.22
N GLY A 45 0.06 -14.55 20.64
CA GLY A 45 0.82 -14.24 19.43
C GLY A 45 0.05 -14.54 18.15
N ASP A 46 -1.23 -14.90 18.22
CA ASP A 46 -2.04 -15.17 17.04
C ASP A 46 -2.45 -13.87 16.37
N ARG A 47 -2.35 -13.84 15.04
CA ARG A 47 -2.77 -12.70 14.23
C ARG A 47 -4.27 -12.79 14.00
N ARG A 48 -5.01 -11.78 14.43
CA ARG A 48 -6.48 -11.73 14.36
C ARG A 48 -6.93 -10.65 13.40
N LEU A 49 -7.91 -10.97 12.57
CA LEU A 49 -8.69 -10.04 11.76
C LEU A 49 -10.12 -10.01 12.29
N ARG A 50 -10.60 -8.81 12.63
CA ARG A 50 -12.01 -8.56 12.93
C ARG A 50 -12.58 -7.56 11.94
N ILE A 51 -13.71 -7.86 11.32
CA ILE A 51 -14.40 -6.92 10.43
C ILE A 51 -15.70 -6.49 11.11
N TYR A 52 -15.91 -5.18 11.20
CA TYR A 52 -17.14 -4.57 11.67
C TYR A 52 -17.84 -3.89 10.50
N ALA A 53 -19.11 -4.22 10.30
CA ALA A 53 -19.96 -3.57 9.32
C ALA A 53 -20.94 -2.63 10.02
N PHE A 54 -21.31 -1.55 9.35
CA PHE A 54 -22.36 -0.66 9.84
C PHE A 54 -23.73 -1.12 9.37
N GLY A 55 -24.61 -1.48 10.30
CA GLY A 55 -25.96 -1.95 10.03
C GLY A 55 -26.92 -1.56 11.15
N ASP A 56 -28.17 -1.27 10.81
CA ASP A 56 -29.23 -0.88 11.76
C ASP A 56 -28.84 0.29 12.69
N GLY A 57 -28.02 1.22 12.17
CA GLY A 57 -27.59 2.41 12.91
C GLY A 57 -26.49 2.17 13.94
N THR A 58 -25.77 1.05 13.86
CA THR A 58 -24.61 0.76 14.73
C THR A 58 -23.56 -0.09 14.02
N TRP A 59 -22.35 -0.13 14.58
CA TRP A 59 -21.30 -1.07 14.16
C TRP A 59 -21.50 -2.43 14.80
N VAL A 60 -21.37 -3.50 14.01
CA VAL A 60 -21.52 -4.88 14.46
C VAL A 60 -20.34 -5.69 13.97
N LEU A 61 -19.74 -6.50 14.85
CA LEU A 61 -18.73 -7.49 14.48
C LEU A 61 -19.38 -8.55 13.58
N VAL A 62 -18.93 -8.67 12.35
CA VAL A 62 -19.47 -9.61 11.36
C VAL A 62 -18.49 -10.74 11.01
N LEU A 63 -17.19 -10.53 11.24
CA LEU A 63 -16.16 -11.54 11.06
C LEU A 63 -15.13 -11.49 12.19
N ASP A 64 -14.73 -12.65 12.72
CA ASP A 64 -13.56 -12.81 13.58
C ASP A 64 -12.74 -14.02 13.09
N ALA A 65 -11.60 -13.77 12.46
CA ALA A 65 -10.76 -14.76 11.81
C ALA A 65 -9.32 -14.72 12.34
N THR A 66 -8.62 -15.85 12.18
CA THR A 66 -7.17 -15.93 12.38
C THR A 66 -6.49 -15.72 11.03
N LEU A 67 -5.55 -14.79 10.95
CA LEU A 67 -4.66 -14.65 9.80
C LEU A 67 -3.48 -15.60 9.93
N ARG A 68 -2.83 -15.91 8.81
CA ARG A 68 -1.56 -16.66 8.82
C ARG A 68 -0.52 -16.00 9.73
N PRO A 69 0.26 -16.78 10.50
CA PRO A 69 1.25 -16.24 11.44
C PRO A 69 2.40 -15.48 10.74
N GLU A 70 2.57 -15.65 9.44
CA GLU A 70 3.59 -15.00 8.63
C GLU A 70 3.21 -13.58 8.15
N VAL A 71 1.96 -13.14 8.29
CA VAL A 71 1.51 -11.82 7.81
C VAL A 71 2.28 -10.68 8.48
N LEU A 72 3.01 -9.88 7.72
CA LEU A 72 3.89 -8.82 8.20
C LEU A 72 3.29 -7.42 8.10
N PHE A 73 2.41 -7.18 7.13
CA PHE A 73 1.65 -5.93 7.00
C PHE A 73 0.34 -6.17 6.26
N VAL A 74 -0.54 -5.18 6.32
CA VAL A 74 -1.80 -5.14 5.58
C VAL A 74 -2.00 -3.83 4.84
N ASP A 75 -2.83 -3.85 3.80
CA ASP A 75 -3.36 -2.68 3.09
C ASP A 75 -4.77 -2.99 2.55
N VAL A 76 -5.47 -1.99 2.03
CA VAL A 76 -6.71 -2.19 1.26
C VAL A 76 -6.50 -1.68 -0.16
N ALA A 77 -6.78 -2.53 -1.15
CA ALA A 77 -6.65 -2.20 -2.56
C ALA A 77 -7.93 -2.49 -3.33
N ASN A 78 -8.30 -1.63 -4.28
CA ASN A 78 -9.36 -1.92 -5.22
C ASN A 78 -8.86 -2.84 -6.34
N ILE A 79 -9.27 -4.11 -6.31
CA ILE A 79 -8.84 -5.16 -7.24
C ILE A 79 -10.04 -5.76 -7.96
N GLY A 80 -10.09 -5.55 -9.26
CA GLY A 80 -11.21 -5.97 -10.11
C GLY A 80 -12.51 -5.21 -9.76
N GLY A 81 -12.40 -3.95 -9.34
CA GLY A 81 -13.54 -3.11 -8.98
C GLY A 81 -14.09 -3.34 -7.57
N ARG A 82 -13.34 -4.03 -6.70
CA ARG A 82 -13.75 -4.36 -5.33
C ARG A 82 -12.60 -4.10 -4.36
N ASP A 83 -12.90 -3.53 -3.22
CA ASP A 83 -11.91 -3.38 -2.16
C ASP A 83 -11.57 -4.75 -1.58
N ARG A 84 -10.27 -5.02 -1.46
CA ARG A 84 -9.74 -6.26 -0.88
C ARG A 84 -8.73 -5.92 0.19
N LEU A 85 -8.79 -6.63 1.31
CA LEU A 85 -7.74 -6.60 2.30
C LEU A 85 -6.55 -7.39 1.76
N ILE A 86 -5.43 -6.70 1.56
CA ILE A 86 -4.18 -7.25 1.09
C ILE A 86 -3.29 -7.55 2.29
N GLU A 87 -2.63 -8.69 2.23
CA GLU A 87 -1.74 -9.17 3.27
C GLU A 87 -0.40 -9.52 2.64
N TYR A 88 0.69 -9.10 3.27
CA TYR A 88 2.01 -9.54 2.85
C TYR A 88 2.57 -10.56 3.83
N GLU A 89 3.00 -11.70 3.29
CA GLU A 89 3.85 -12.66 3.98
C GLU A 89 5.18 -12.78 3.21
N PRO A 90 6.30 -13.24 3.82
CA PRO A 90 7.56 -13.39 3.10
C PRO A 90 7.41 -14.24 1.82
N GLY A 91 7.42 -13.58 0.66
CA GLY A 91 7.23 -14.21 -0.65
C GLY A 91 6.04 -13.63 -1.41
N PRO A 92 4.78 -14.04 -1.15
CA PRO A 92 3.61 -13.52 -1.85
C PRO A 92 2.90 -12.37 -1.10
N LEU A 93 2.25 -11.51 -1.88
CA LEU A 93 1.03 -10.86 -1.40
C LEU A 93 -0.14 -11.82 -1.57
N ASN A 94 -1.02 -11.81 -0.58
CA ASN A 94 -2.31 -12.48 -0.59
C ASN A 94 -3.42 -11.42 -0.48
N TRP A 95 -4.64 -11.83 -0.79
CA TRP A 95 -5.84 -11.12 -0.37
C TRP A 95 -6.71 -12.02 0.49
N PHE A 96 -7.37 -11.43 1.47
CA PHE A 96 -8.27 -12.14 2.38
C PHE A 96 -9.70 -12.11 1.85
N ASP A 97 -10.33 -13.28 1.75
CA ASP A 97 -11.74 -13.42 1.40
C ASP A 97 -12.61 -13.45 2.66
N PRO A 98 -13.42 -12.41 2.93
CA PRO A 98 -14.28 -12.36 4.10
C PRO A 98 -15.48 -13.30 4.02
N GLU A 99 -15.89 -13.78 2.85
CA GLU A 99 -17.01 -14.72 2.71
C GLU A 99 -16.61 -16.14 3.16
N SER A 100 -15.41 -16.59 2.76
CA SER A 100 -14.88 -17.91 3.11
C SER A 100 -13.94 -17.90 4.31
N ALA A 101 -13.52 -16.72 4.77
CA ALA A 101 -12.50 -16.51 5.79
C ALA A 101 -11.16 -17.21 5.44
N THR A 102 -10.70 -17.03 4.19
CA THR A 102 -9.47 -17.66 3.69
C THR A 102 -8.59 -16.68 2.92
N GLU A 103 -7.27 -16.84 3.02
CA GLU A 103 -6.32 -16.08 2.20
C GLU A 103 -6.09 -16.75 0.83
N HIS A 104 -6.04 -15.93 -0.20
CA HIS A 104 -5.79 -16.33 -1.57
C HIS A 104 -4.53 -15.65 -2.10
N ALA A 105 -3.68 -16.42 -2.79
CA ALA A 105 -2.50 -15.87 -3.44
C ALA A 105 -2.91 -14.80 -4.45
N LEU A 106 -2.21 -13.65 -4.41
CA LEU A 106 -2.46 -12.53 -5.30
C LEU A 106 -1.33 -12.38 -6.30
N VAL A 107 -0.11 -12.15 -5.81
CA VAL A 107 1.07 -11.96 -6.66
C VAL A 107 2.35 -12.27 -5.87
N ALA A 108 3.36 -12.84 -6.53
CA ALA A 108 4.62 -13.21 -5.90
C ALA A 108 5.62 -12.04 -5.93
N ALA A 109 5.92 -11.44 -4.78
CA ALA A 109 6.86 -10.32 -4.65
C ALA A 109 7.67 -10.46 -3.34
N THR A 110 8.85 -11.06 -3.42
CA THR A 110 9.69 -11.30 -2.23
C THR A 110 10.40 -10.02 -1.83
N SER A 111 9.88 -9.36 -0.79
CA SER A 111 10.45 -8.17 -0.18
C SER A 111 11.20 -8.49 1.12
N ASN A 112 12.27 -7.75 1.40
CA ASN A 112 12.95 -7.77 2.69
C ASN A 112 12.30 -6.86 3.75
N PHE A 113 11.04 -6.46 3.54
CA PHE A 113 10.28 -5.70 4.52
C PHE A 113 10.24 -6.44 5.86
N ASN A 114 10.51 -5.69 6.93
CA ASN A 114 10.40 -6.17 8.28
C ASN A 114 9.63 -5.11 9.09
N PRO A 115 8.55 -5.47 9.80
CA PRO A 115 7.78 -4.50 10.56
C PRO A 115 8.68 -3.76 11.55
N PRO A 116 8.57 -2.41 11.62
CA PRO A 116 9.47 -1.59 12.43
C PRO A 116 9.31 -1.79 13.92
N ARG A 117 8.16 -2.30 14.34
CA ARG A 117 7.84 -2.53 15.74
C ARG A 117 7.36 -3.97 15.95
N ARG A 118 7.81 -4.57 17.05
CA ARG A 118 7.34 -5.90 17.47
C ARG A 118 5.90 -5.81 17.97
N GLY A 119 5.16 -6.91 17.83
CA GLY A 119 3.79 -7.05 18.33
C GLY A 119 2.73 -6.31 17.49
N GLU A 120 3.03 -5.99 16.24
CA GLU A 120 2.17 -5.19 15.38
C GLU A 120 2.15 -5.73 13.95
N ILE A 121 1.00 -5.58 13.27
CA ILE A 121 0.84 -5.78 11.83
C ILE A 121 0.49 -4.41 11.24
N PRO A 122 1.48 -3.61 10.82
CA PRO A 122 1.23 -2.24 10.38
C PRO A 122 0.36 -2.16 9.11
N HIS A 123 -0.31 -1.02 8.94
CA HIS A 123 -0.82 -0.61 7.63
C HIS A 123 0.35 -0.07 6.80
N VAL A 124 0.71 -0.76 5.72
CA VAL A 124 1.71 -0.28 4.76
C VAL A 124 1.01 0.04 3.45
N ASP A 125 1.04 1.30 3.07
CA ASP A 125 0.42 1.86 1.88
C ASP A 125 1.19 1.44 0.63
N VAL A 126 0.81 0.29 0.08
CA VAL A 126 1.43 -0.28 -1.12
C VAL A 126 0.57 -0.06 -2.36
N THR A 127 -0.56 0.63 -2.24
CA THR A 127 -1.48 0.91 -3.34
C THR A 127 -1.17 2.23 -4.02
N TRP A 128 -0.92 2.19 -5.33
CA TRP A 128 -0.70 3.40 -6.13
C TRP A 128 -0.97 3.14 -7.62
N ASP A 129 -1.81 3.95 -8.28
CA ASP A 129 -1.91 3.98 -9.75
C ASP A 129 -0.64 4.58 -10.37
N VAL A 130 0.36 3.74 -10.62
CA VAL A 130 1.66 4.18 -11.19
C VAL A 130 1.59 4.40 -12.69
N ASN A 131 0.56 3.85 -13.33
CA ASN A 131 0.52 3.67 -14.76
C ASN A 131 -0.54 4.60 -15.43
N GLY A 132 -1.39 5.23 -14.61
CA GLY A 132 -2.37 6.24 -14.99
C GLY A 132 -3.67 5.68 -15.54
N ASP A 133 -4.03 4.45 -15.18
CA ASP A 133 -5.23 3.77 -15.68
C ASP A 133 -6.40 3.72 -14.68
N GLU A 134 -6.28 4.47 -13.58
CA GLU A 134 -7.26 4.61 -12.51
C GLU A 134 -7.52 3.31 -11.72
N ARG A 135 -6.61 2.34 -11.78
CA ARG A 135 -6.64 1.13 -10.94
C ARG A 135 -5.50 1.15 -9.93
N ASP A 136 -5.74 0.54 -8.79
CA ASP A 136 -4.69 0.37 -7.78
C ASP A 136 -3.68 -0.67 -8.29
N ASP A 137 -2.46 -0.22 -8.59
CA ASP A 137 -1.32 -1.11 -8.72
C ASP A 137 -0.76 -1.43 -7.32
N LEU A 138 -0.03 -2.53 -7.20
CA LEU A 138 0.65 -2.90 -5.96
C LEU A 138 2.12 -2.62 -6.07
N VAL A 139 2.62 -1.91 -5.09
CA VAL A 139 3.97 -1.41 -5.14
C VAL A 139 4.65 -1.58 -3.78
N VAL A 140 5.43 -2.65 -3.68
CA VAL A 140 5.96 -3.16 -2.41
C VAL A 140 7.42 -2.73 -2.24
N PRO A 141 7.76 -2.06 -1.12
CA PRO A 141 9.13 -1.61 -0.88
C PRO A 141 10.08 -2.78 -0.66
N ASP A 142 11.33 -2.63 -1.10
CA ASP A 142 12.43 -3.54 -0.82
C ASP A 142 13.75 -2.74 -0.66
N VAL A 143 14.79 -3.40 -0.14
CA VAL A 143 16.09 -2.76 0.16
C VAL A 143 16.80 -2.21 -1.06
N ASP A 144 16.49 -2.73 -2.25
CA ASP A 144 17.10 -2.44 -3.54
C ASP A 144 16.08 -1.92 -4.59
N GLY A 145 14.91 -1.44 -4.13
CA GLY A 145 13.92 -0.80 -5.00
C GLY A 145 12.48 -1.12 -4.58
N PHE A 146 11.60 -1.21 -5.58
CA PHE A 146 10.20 -1.52 -5.40
C PHE A 146 9.79 -2.64 -6.35
N TRP A 147 9.02 -3.59 -5.83
CA TRP A 147 8.27 -4.51 -6.66
C TRP A 147 7.01 -3.80 -7.15
N VAL A 148 6.93 -3.52 -8.44
CA VAL A 148 5.74 -2.98 -9.10
C VAL A 148 4.96 -4.12 -9.73
N CYS A 149 3.72 -4.28 -9.31
CA CYS A 149 2.77 -5.25 -9.84
C CYS A 149 1.58 -4.46 -10.41
N VAL A 150 1.50 -4.39 -11.73
CA VAL A 150 0.44 -3.62 -12.42
C VAL A 150 -0.85 -4.43 -12.49
N GLN A 151 -1.97 -3.81 -12.13
CA GLN A 151 -3.29 -4.42 -12.20
C GLN A 151 -3.85 -4.35 -13.63
N LEU A 152 -4.13 -5.53 -14.18
CA LEU A 152 -4.77 -5.69 -15.48
C LEU A 152 -6.28 -5.43 -15.38
N SER A 153 -6.91 -5.20 -16.53
CA SER A 153 -8.33 -4.85 -16.61
C SER A 153 -9.29 -5.93 -16.09
N ASP A 154 -8.82 -7.17 -15.95
CA ASP A 154 -9.59 -8.29 -15.39
C ASP A 154 -9.37 -8.47 -13.88
N GLY A 155 -8.59 -7.59 -13.24
CA GLY A 155 -8.22 -7.65 -11.83
C GLY A 155 -7.04 -8.58 -11.51
N ALA A 156 -6.46 -9.26 -12.50
CA ALA A 156 -5.21 -9.98 -12.33
C ALA A 156 -4.02 -9.01 -12.27
N PHE A 157 -2.88 -9.47 -11.79
CA PHE A 157 -1.63 -8.69 -11.80
C PHE A 157 -0.67 -9.21 -12.88
N ALA A 158 0.01 -8.29 -13.56
CA ALA A 158 1.14 -8.64 -14.40
C ALA A 158 2.30 -9.20 -13.58
N ASP A 159 3.25 -9.87 -14.25
CA ASP A 159 4.48 -10.33 -13.62
C ASP A 159 5.20 -9.14 -12.94
N PRO A 160 5.54 -9.24 -11.64
CA PRO A 160 6.17 -8.14 -10.93
C PRO A 160 7.52 -7.77 -11.52
N VAL A 161 7.76 -6.46 -11.60
CA VAL A 161 9.05 -5.92 -11.99
C VAL A 161 9.67 -5.20 -10.82
N LYS A 162 10.98 -5.40 -10.60
CA LYS A 162 11.73 -4.65 -9.61
C LYS A 162 12.36 -3.44 -10.27
N ILE A 163 12.04 -2.25 -9.77
CA ILE A 163 12.53 -0.98 -10.31
C ILE A 163 12.96 -0.02 -9.19
N GLY A 164 13.67 1.04 -9.57
CA GLY A 164 14.17 2.04 -8.63
C GLY A 164 15.53 1.69 -8.05
N HIS A 165 15.85 2.29 -6.92
CA HIS A 165 17.17 2.21 -6.29
C HIS A 165 17.07 1.76 -4.84
N SER A 166 18.23 1.52 -4.22
CA SER A 166 18.29 1.12 -2.82
C SER A 166 17.56 2.13 -1.94
N THR A 167 16.54 1.63 -1.25
CA THR A 167 15.71 2.44 -0.37
C THR A 167 16.17 2.20 1.07
N ASP A 168 16.47 3.29 1.78
CA ASP A 168 16.67 3.21 3.22
C ASP A 168 15.33 2.88 3.89
N MET A 169 15.11 1.59 4.13
CA MET A 169 13.91 1.07 4.77
C MET A 169 13.65 1.76 6.11
N SER A 170 14.69 2.28 6.79
CA SER A 170 14.52 3.00 8.06
C SER A 170 13.70 4.30 7.92
N ARG A 171 13.70 4.92 6.74
CA ARG A 171 12.96 6.16 6.43
C ARG A 171 11.50 5.90 6.07
N ILE A 172 11.22 4.76 5.44
CA ILE A 172 9.84 4.27 5.22
C ILE A 172 9.09 4.16 6.56
N TYR A 173 9.81 3.96 7.67
CA TYR A 173 9.25 3.87 9.01
C TYR A 173 8.85 5.21 9.66
N GLY A 174 8.98 6.33 8.95
CA GLY A 174 8.51 7.66 9.37
C GLY A 174 7.00 7.83 9.18
N ALA A 175 6.19 7.04 9.89
CA ALA A 175 4.73 7.09 9.82
C ALA A 175 4.15 8.38 10.43
N ASP A 176 3.00 8.80 9.92
CA ASP A 176 2.01 9.68 10.56
C ASP A 176 1.23 8.93 11.67
N GLY A 177 1.97 8.19 12.50
CA GLY A 177 1.45 7.43 13.63
C GLY A 177 1.10 5.98 13.32
N TYR A 178 0.23 5.75 12.32
CA TYR A 178 -0.42 4.45 12.07
C TYR A 178 -0.30 3.89 10.64
N ARG A 179 0.00 4.72 9.63
CA ARG A 179 0.18 4.31 8.23
C ARG A 179 1.63 4.50 7.81
N TYR A 180 2.19 3.49 7.16
CA TYR A 180 3.53 3.54 6.58
C TYR A 180 3.40 3.81 5.09
N ASN A 181 3.83 4.98 4.63
CA ASN A 181 3.81 5.35 3.21
C ASN A 181 5.24 5.27 2.63
N PRO A 182 5.66 4.11 2.08
CA PRO A 182 6.99 3.96 1.50
C PRO A 182 7.26 4.95 0.38
N TRP A 183 6.26 5.25 -0.45
CA TRP A 183 6.33 6.15 -1.61
C TRP A 183 6.81 7.55 -1.31
N SER A 184 6.34 8.11 -0.19
CA SER A 184 6.72 9.45 0.26
C SER A 184 8.24 9.63 0.42
N GLN A 185 8.98 8.54 0.64
CA GLN A 185 10.42 8.56 0.89
C GLN A 185 11.26 8.24 -0.36
N SER A 186 10.65 7.67 -1.38
CA SER A 186 11.34 7.01 -2.51
C SER A 186 11.71 7.94 -3.66
N ARG A 187 11.33 9.22 -3.58
CA ARG A 187 11.58 10.24 -4.62
C ARG A 187 11.17 9.76 -6.03
N VAL A 188 10.07 9.03 -6.11
CA VAL A 188 9.51 8.62 -7.40
C VAL A 188 8.78 9.80 -8.00
N HIS A 189 9.12 10.11 -9.23
CA HIS A 189 8.49 11.15 -10.02
C HIS A 189 7.87 10.52 -11.27
N GLU A 190 6.74 11.06 -11.71
CA GLU A 190 6.10 10.69 -12.97
C GLU A 190 6.46 11.71 -14.05
N MET A 191 6.89 11.23 -15.22
CA MET A 191 7.22 12.07 -16.36
C MET A 191 6.95 11.33 -17.67
N ASP A 192 6.45 12.01 -18.69
CA ASP A 192 6.47 11.50 -20.06
C ASP A 192 7.84 11.79 -20.69
N TYR A 193 8.83 10.93 -20.42
CA TYR A 193 10.21 11.16 -20.83
C TYR A 193 10.39 11.02 -22.34
N ASN A 194 9.70 10.04 -22.94
CA ASN A 194 9.85 9.72 -24.36
C ASN A 194 8.82 10.45 -25.27
N ARG A 195 7.88 11.20 -24.68
CA ARG A 195 6.80 11.95 -25.35
C ARG A 195 5.78 11.07 -26.07
N ASP A 196 5.50 9.90 -25.52
CA ASP A 196 4.48 8.99 -26.05
C ASP A 196 3.11 9.17 -25.38
N GLY A 197 2.99 10.09 -24.42
CA GLY A 197 1.78 10.40 -23.67
C GLY A 197 1.53 9.48 -22.47
N ARG A 198 2.53 8.68 -22.06
CA ARG A 198 2.45 7.75 -20.92
C ARG A 198 3.27 8.25 -19.74
N ARG A 199 3.03 7.68 -18.56
CA ARG A 199 3.73 8.05 -17.31
C ARG A 199 4.93 7.13 -17.13
N ASP A 200 6.13 7.62 -17.44
CA ASP A 200 7.35 6.93 -17.07
C ASP A 200 7.69 7.19 -15.60
N LEU A 201 8.27 6.20 -14.92
CA LEU A 201 8.69 6.33 -13.54
C LEU A 201 10.15 6.76 -13.47
N VAL A 202 10.39 7.84 -12.74
CA VAL A 202 11.70 8.51 -12.65
C VAL A 202 12.18 8.50 -11.20
N PHE A 203 13.39 8.02 -10.98
CA PHE A 203 14.03 7.97 -9.68
C PHE A 203 15.26 8.87 -9.68
N TRP A 204 15.39 9.74 -8.67
CA TRP A 204 16.65 10.43 -8.42
C TRP A 204 17.63 9.52 -7.70
N LYS A 205 18.85 9.40 -8.20
CA LYS A 205 19.90 8.52 -7.69
C LYS A 205 21.22 9.27 -7.64
N GLU A 206 21.43 9.97 -6.54
CA GLU A 206 22.64 10.73 -6.16
C GLU A 206 23.10 11.79 -7.17
N ASP A 207 23.47 11.41 -8.39
CA ASP A 207 24.01 12.27 -9.45
C ASP A 207 23.23 12.21 -10.78
N HIS A 208 22.29 11.28 -10.93
CA HIS A 208 21.49 11.13 -12.14
C HIS A 208 20.04 10.72 -11.86
N PHE A 209 19.21 10.88 -12.89
CA PHE A 209 17.88 10.30 -12.92
C PHE A 209 17.90 8.95 -13.64
N GLU A 210 17.19 7.98 -13.10
CA GLU A 210 16.92 6.68 -13.70
C GLU A 210 15.43 6.59 -14.08
N VAL A 211 15.15 6.32 -15.36
CA VAL A 211 13.80 6.35 -15.95
C VAL A 211 13.40 4.96 -16.43
N HIS A 212 12.34 4.41 -15.84
CA HIS A 212 11.71 3.18 -16.28
C HIS A 212 10.55 3.52 -17.21
N ILE A 213 10.74 3.22 -18.50
CA ILE A 213 9.78 3.57 -19.54
C ILE A 213 8.54 2.69 -19.44
N GLN A 214 7.36 3.31 -19.50
CA GLN A 214 6.08 2.63 -19.58
C GLN A 214 5.80 2.20 -21.03
N ASP A 215 5.33 0.98 -21.24
CA ASP A 215 4.99 0.45 -22.55
C ASP A 215 3.49 0.65 -22.89
N THR A 216 3.09 0.18 -24.08
CA THR A 216 1.71 0.34 -24.56
C THR A 216 0.65 -0.38 -23.72
N ARG A 217 1.08 -1.36 -22.91
CA ARG A 217 0.24 -2.17 -22.03
C ARG A 217 0.19 -1.60 -20.60
N GLY A 218 0.91 -0.52 -20.34
CA GLY A 218 1.02 0.09 -19.02
C GLY A 218 2.13 -0.51 -18.15
N LEU A 219 2.99 -1.39 -18.70
CA LEU A 219 4.03 -2.09 -17.95
C LEU A 219 5.38 -1.36 -18.06
N PHE A 220 6.24 -1.52 -17.05
CA PHE A 220 7.50 -0.79 -16.96
C PHE A 220 8.71 -1.62 -17.40
N ALA A 221 9.65 -0.98 -18.09
CA ALA A 221 10.96 -1.58 -18.37
C ALA A 221 11.75 -1.79 -17.07
N THR A 222 12.31 -2.98 -16.86
CA THR A 222 13.15 -3.28 -15.69
C THR A 222 14.50 -2.56 -15.72
N VAL A 223 14.99 -2.23 -16.91
CA VAL A 223 16.25 -1.50 -17.09
C VAL A 223 15.94 -0.03 -17.33
N GLY A 224 16.36 0.82 -16.39
CA GLY A 224 16.19 2.26 -16.49
C GLY A 224 17.11 2.91 -17.52
N LYS A 225 16.61 3.94 -18.19
CA LYS A 225 17.44 4.89 -18.96
C LYS A 225 17.94 5.98 -18.03
N THR A 226 19.21 6.34 -18.15
CA THR A 226 19.78 7.39 -17.29
C THR A 226 19.94 8.71 -18.01
N PHE A 227 19.73 9.80 -17.30
CA PHE A 227 20.06 11.14 -17.76
C PHE A 227 20.50 12.04 -16.61
N THR A 228 21.27 13.08 -16.93
CA THR A 228 21.71 14.10 -15.96
C THR A 228 21.13 15.46 -16.34
N THR A 229 21.11 16.37 -15.38
CA THR A 229 20.76 17.77 -15.59
C THR A 229 21.95 18.68 -15.30
N LYS A 230 21.95 19.87 -15.88
CA LYS A 230 22.95 20.92 -15.60
C LYS A 230 22.67 21.64 -14.27
N VAL A 231 21.52 21.40 -13.67
CA VAL A 231 21.13 21.94 -12.36
C VAL A 231 21.70 21.01 -11.29
N ALA A 232 22.51 21.55 -10.39
CA ALA A 232 22.97 20.80 -9.22
C ALA A 232 21.84 20.67 -8.20
N PHE A 233 21.67 19.48 -7.65
CA PHE A 233 20.80 19.26 -6.50
C PHE A 233 21.68 19.25 -5.24
N ASP A 234 21.45 20.20 -4.34
CA ASP A 234 22.30 20.39 -3.15
C ASP A 234 22.04 19.36 -2.02
N SER A 235 21.07 18.46 -2.18
CA SER A 235 20.80 17.44 -1.16
C SER A 235 19.89 16.29 -1.60
N ASP A 236 20.25 15.09 -1.15
CA ASP A 236 19.44 13.87 -1.21
C ASP A 236 18.43 13.75 -0.05
N ASN A 237 18.20 14.80 0.75
CA ASN A 237 17.19 14.81 1.82
C ASN A 237 15.86 15.46 1.36
N LEU A 238 14.71 14.81 1.56
CA LEU A 238 13.38 15.32 1.13
C LEU A 238 13.07 16.70 1.72
N SER A 239 13.62 16.96 2.92
CA SER A 239 13.49 18.23 3.63
C SER A 239 14.25 19.41 3.00
N SER A 240 15.07 19.17 1.98
CA SER A 240 15.96 20.20 1.40
C SER A 240 15.36 20.96 0.22
N LEU A 241 14.29 20.45 -0.39
CA LEU A 241 13.58 21.12 -1.50
C LEU A 241 12.51 22.10 -1.00
N ALA A 242 12.34 22.23 0.31
CA ALA A 242 11.48 23.19 0.96
C ALA A 242 12.32 24.16 1.83
N THR A 243 13.06 25.06 1.19
CA THR A 243 13.50 26.32 1.79
C THR A 243 13.46 27.45 0.77
#